data_AF-A0A3B0VTF2-F1
#
_entry.id   AF-A0A3B0VTF2-F1
#
_cell.length_a   1.000
_cell.length_b   1.000
_cell.length_c   1.000
_cell.angle_alpha   90.00
_cell.angle_beta   90.00
_cell.angle_gamma   90.00
#
_symmetry.space_group_name_H-M   'P 1'
#
loop_
_entity.id
_entity.type
_entity.pdbx_description
1 polymer ?
#
loop_
_entity_poly.entity_id
_entity_poly.type
_entity_poly.pdbx_seq_one_letter_code
_entity_poly.pdbx_strand_id
1 'polypeptide(L)' 'MIKHLPNTLTMLRVILIPVMILFFYLPFEMSRFIACWVFVLASITDFLD' A
#
# COMPACT_ATOMS: atom_id res chain seq x y z
N MET A 1 24.09 9.74 4.85
CA MET A 1 23.43 11.07 4.85
C MET A 1 23.09 11.41 3.41
N ILE A 2 21.83 11.25 3.01
CA ILE A 2 21.07 11.96 1.95
C ILE A 2 19.72 11.22 1.87
N LYS A 3 18.64 11.88 2.27
CA LYS A 3 17.27 11.39 2.09
C LYS A 3 16.95 11.44 0.60
N HIS A 4 17.01 10.29 -0.08
CA HIS A 4 16.43 10.13 -1.40
C HIS A 4 14.90 10.10 -1.23
N LEU A 5 14.28 11.27 -1.32
CA LEU A 5 12.82 11.46 -1.27
C LEU A 5 12.04 10.51 -2.20
N PRO A 6 12.54 10.14 -3.41
CA PRO A 6 11.89 9.14 -4.26
C PRO A 6 12.03 7.71 -3.70
N ASN A 7 13.20 7.35 -3.17
CA ASN A 7 13.49 5.97 -2.76
C ASN A 7 12.60 5.47 -1.61
N THR A 8 12.10 6.38 -0.76
CA THR A 8 11.28 6.00 0.40
C THR A 8 9.84 5.71 -0.02
N LEU A 9 9.29 6.51 -0.94
CA LEU A 9 7.95 6.35 -1.46
C LEU A 9 7.87 5.15 -2.43
N THR A 10 8.89 4.94 -3.26
CA THR A 10 8.97 3.76 -4.13
C THR A 10 9.08 2.46 -3.30
N MET A 11 9.85 2.46 -2.21
CA MET A 11 9.91 1.32 -1.28
C MET A 11 8.57 1.07 -0.57
N LEU A 12 7.82 2.14 -0.24
CA LEU A 12 6.48 2.03 0.34
C LEU A 12 5.54 1.29 -0.61
N ARG A 13 5.58 1.61 -1.92
CA ARG A 13 4.75 0.96 -2.96
C ARG A 13 5.05 -0.54 -3.09
N VAL A 14 6.34 -0.92 -3.04
CA VAL A 14 6.78 -2.33 -3.09
C VAL A 14 6.23 -3.14 -1.90
N ILE A 15 6.04 -2.51 -0.74
CA ILE A 15 5.46 -3.17 0.46
C ILE A 15 3.92 -3.13 0.43
N LEU A 16 3.31 -2.05 -0.07
CA LEU A 16 1.85 -1.89 -0.14
C LEU A 16 1.17 -2.91 -1.05
N ILE A 17 1.77 -3.27 -2.19
CA ILE A 17 1.22 -4.26 -3.13
C ILE A 17 1.02 -5.65 -2.48
N PRO A 18 2.03 -6.28 -1.85
CA PRO A 18 1.85 -7.58 -1.19
C PRO A 18 0.92 -7.49 0.03
N VAL A 19 0.91 -6.37 0.76
CA VAL A 19 -0.05 -6.14 1.86
C VAL A 19 -1.48 -6.11 1.34
N MET A 20 -1.73 -5.41 0.23
CA MET A 20 -3.05 -5.38 -0.43
C MET A 20 -3.49 -6.78 -0.86
N ILE A 21 -2.61 -7.56 -1.50
CA ILE A 21 -2.89 -8.93 -1.93
C ILE A 21 -3.19 -9.84 -0.73
N LEU A 22 -2.43 -9.71 0.36
CA LEU A 22 -2.64 -10.47 1.59
C LEU A 22 -4.05 -10.21 2.17
N PHE A 23 -4.42 -8.94 2.35
CA PHE A 23 -5.74 -8.60 2.88
C PHE A 23 -6.87 -8.99 1.93
N PHE A 24 -6.66 -8.94 0.62
CA PHE A 24 -7.64 -9.36 -0.37
C PHE A 24 -7.91 -10.88 -0.34
N TYR A 25 -6.86 -11.69 -0.11
CA TYR A 25 -6.98 -13.14 -0.08
C TYR A 25 -7.46 -13.72 1.26
N LEU A 26 -7.40 -12.94 2.35
CA LEU A 26 -7.88 -13.40 3.64
C LEU A 26 -9.43 -13.42 3.67
N PRO A 27 -10.06 -14.56 4.04
CA PRO A 27 -11.51 -14.71 4.06
C PRO A 27 -12.12 -14.14 5.35
N PHE A 28 -11.83 -12.87 5.68
CA PHE A 28 -12.51 -12.15 6.76
C PHE A 28 -13.56 -11.21 6.20
N GLU A 29 -14.73 -11.12 6.83
CA GLU A 29 -15.80 -10.19 6.40
C GLU A 29 -15.32 -8.73 6.39
N MET A 30 -14.46 -8.36 7.34
CA MET A 30 -13.84 -7.03 7.43
C MET A 30 -12.62 -6.86 6.52
N SER A 31 -12.08 -7.93 5.93
CA SER A 31 -10.90 -7.83 5.06
C SER A 31 -11.18 -6.97 3.82
N ARG A 32 -12.41 -7.03 3.28
CA ARG A 32 -12.82 -6.21 2.13
C ARG A 32 -12.78 -4.71 2.43
N PHE A 33 -13.22 -4.31 3.62
CA PHE A 33 -13.13 -2.93 4.08
C PHE A 33 -11.68 -2.49 4.28
N ILE A 34 -10.85 -3.35 4.88
CA ILE A 34 -9.42 -3.06 5.09
C ILE A 34 -8.69 -2.97 3.74
N ALA A 35 -8.97 -3.88 2.80
CA ALA A 35 -8.39 -3.86 1.45
C ALA A 35 -8.77 -2.58 0.68
N CYS A 36 -10.01 -2.10 0.84
CA CYS A 36 -10.45 -0.82 0.27
C CYS A 36 -9.61 0.35 0.81
N TRP A 37 -9.43 0.44 2.13
CA TRP A 37 -8.61 1.48 2.75
C TRP A 37 -7.14 1.39 2.35
N VAL A 38 -6.57 0.19 2.29
CA VAL A 38 -5.20 -0.05 1.81
C VAL A 38 -5.06 0.40 0.35
N PHE A 39 -6.05 0.13 -0.49
CA PHE A 39 -6.06 0.57 -1.88
C PHE A 39 -6.11 2.10 -2.02
N VAL A 40 -6.94 2.79 -1.22
CA VAL A 40 -7.01 4.26 -1.21
C VAL A 40 -5.68 4.88 -0.75
N LEU A 41 -5.05 4.33 0.29
CA LEU A 41 -3.73 4.81 0.73
C LEU A 41 -2.63 4.51 -0.30
N ALA A 42 -2.69 3.35 -0.94
CA ALA A 42 -1.78 2.97 -2.02
C ALA A 42 -1.91 3.94 -3.21
N SER A 43 -3.12 4.30 -3.65
CA SER A 43 -3.31 5.21 -4.77
C SER A 43 -2.87 6.65 -4.48
N ILE A 44 -3.06 7.12 -3.25
CA ILE A 44 -2.57 8.45 -2.83
C ILE A 44 -1.03 8.49 -2.81
N THR A 45 -0.40 7.43 -2.31
CA THR A 45 1.06 7.32 -2.28
C THR A 45 1.65 7.07 -3.68
N ASP A 46 0.90 6.41 -4.57
CA ASP A 46 1.25 6.25 -5.99
C ASP A 46 1.25 7.58 -6.76
N PHE A 47 0.34 8.48 -6.40
CA PHE A 47 0.24 9.83 -6.98
C PHE A 47 1.31 10.80 -6.45
N LEU A 48 1.74 10.62 -5.19
CA LEU A 48 2.74 11.47 -4.53
C LEU A 48 4.19 11.11 -4.88
N ASP A 49 4.44 9.88 -5.32
CA ASP A 49 5.72 9.31 -5.73
C ASP A 49 5.92 9.44 -7.25
#